data_AF-A0A8J2ZRU7-F1
#
_entry.id   AF-A0A8J2ZRU7-F1
#
_cell.length_a   1.000
_cell.length_b   1.000
_cell.length_c   1.000
_cell.angle_alpha   90.00
_cell.angle_beta   90.00
_cell.angle_gamma   90.00
#
_symmetry.space_group_name_H-M   'P 1'
#
loop_
_entity.id
_entity.type
_entity.pdbx_description
1 polymer ?
#
loop_
_entity_poly.entity_id
_entity_poly.type
_entity_poly.pdbx_seq_one_letter_code
_entity_poly.pdbx_strand_id
1 'polypeptide(L)' 'MLKDLKESRIDEVLKAYYRNGGIINGGSAGAIILGKDIMTSAHMDPNSIGLEESHPLNLLKDHTIWCHFKSTRSLVRL' A
#
# COMPACT_ATOMS: atom_id res chain seq x y z
N MET A 1 -4.21 10.19 0.10
CA MET A 1 -3.44 9.49 -0.96
C MET A 1 -4.28 8.52 -1.78
N LEU A 2 -4.81 7.40 -1.24
CA LEU A 2 -5.58 6.46 -2.08
C LEU A 2 -6.80 7.14 -2.73
N LYS A 3 -7.55 7.93 -1.96
CA LYS A 3 -8.65 8.77 -2.47
C LYS A 3 -8.20 9.63 -3.65
N ASP A 4 -7.12 10.41 -3.48
CA ASP A 4 -6.61 11.31 -4.51
C ASP A 4 -6.14 10.58 -5.78
N LEU A 5 -5.51 9.41 -5.63
CA LEU A 5 -5.10 8.56 -6.75
C LEU A 5 -6.30 8.10 -7.58
N LYS A 6 -7.40 7.73 -6.91
CA LYS A 6 -8.64 7.29 -7.54
C LYS A 6 -9.38 8.45 -8.19
N GLU A 7 -9.52 9.58 -7.49
CA GLU A 7 -10.22 10.76 -8.02
C GLU A 7 -9.49 11.37 -9.22
N SER A 8 -8.15 11.35 -9.22
CA SER A 8 -7.34 11.82 -10.35
C SER A 8 -7.16 10.78 -11.47
N ARG A 9 -7.58 9.53 -11.26
CA ARG A 9 -7.35 8.38 -12.15
C ARG A 9 -5.88 8.11 -12.50
N ILE A 10 -4.95 8.67 -11.74
CA ILE A 10 -3.52 8.41 -11.96
C ILE A 10 -3.16 6.96 -11.60
N ASP A 11 -4.00 6.25 -10.82
CA ASP A 11 -3.84 4.84 -10.53
C ASP A 11 -3.89 3.96 -11.80
N GLU A 12 -4.74 4.32 -12.77
CA GLU A 12 -4.80 3.69 -14.09
C GLU A 12 -3.50 3.95 -14.89
N VAL A 13 -3.01 5.19 -14.86
CA VAL A 13 -1.76 5.59 -15.53
C VAL A 13 -0.56 4.84 -14.96
N LEU A 14 -0.47 4.74 -13.64
CA LEU A 14 0.60 4.00 -12.96
C LEU A 14 0.54 2.49 -13.29
N LYS A 15 -0.66 1.90 -13.32
CA LYS A 15 -0.84 0.50 -13.75
C LYS A 15 -0.37 0.29 -15.19
N ALA A 16 -0.71 1.21 -16.09
CA ALA A 16 -0.27 1.14 -17.49
C ALA A 16 1.26 1.29 -17.61
N TYR A 17 1.85 2.28 -16.92
CA TYR A 17 3.28 2.50 -16.89
C TYR A 17 4.04 1.24 -16.40
N TYR A 18 3.60 0.63 -15.30
CA TYR A 18 4.17 -0.61 -14.78
C TYR A 18 4.08 -1.78 -15.77
N ARG A 19 2.90 -1.98 -16.39
CA ARG A 19 2.69 -3.05 -17.39
C ARG A 19 3.56 -2.89 -18.63
N ASN A 20 3.94 -1.66 -18.97
CA ASN A 20 4.85 -1.35 -20.07
C ASN A 20 6.34 -1.42 -19.67
N GLY A 21 6.67 -2.05 -18.54
CA GLY A 21 8.05 -2.22 -18.07
C GLY A 21 8.60 -1.02 -17.30
N GLY A 22 7.75 -0.04 -16.97
CA GLY A 22 8.10 1.09 -16.11
C GLY A 22 8.40 0.66 -14.67
N ILE A 23 9.32 1.36 -14.02
CA ILE A 23 9.73 1.08 -12.64
C ILE A 23 9.06 2.09 -11.69
N ILE A 24 8.34 1.59 -10.69
CA ILE A 24 7.70 2.42 -9.66
C ILE A 24 8.37 2.14 -8.33
N ASN A 25 8.85 3.18 -7.66
CA ASN A 25 9.42 3.11 -6.33
C ASN A 25 8.48 3.78 -5.33
N GLY A 26 8.19 3.12 -4.22
CA GLY A 26 7.32 3.63 -3.15
C GLY A 26 7.94 3.39 -1.78
N GLY A 27 7.90 4.40 -0.91
CA GLY A 27 8.32 4.30 0.49
C GLY A 27 7.15 4.58 1.44
N SER A 28 7.13 3.94 2.61
CA SER A 28 6.04 4.07 3.60
C SER A 28 4.67 3.86 2.95
N ALA A 29 3.74 4.81 3.05
CA ALA A 29 2.43 4.74 2.40
C ALA A 29 2.51 4.47 0.88
N GLY A 30 3.54 4.99 0.19
CA GLY A 30 3.76 4.73 -1.23
C GLY A 30 4.04 3.26 -1.54
N ALA A 31 4.70 2.53 -0.64
CA ALA A 31 4.92 1.09 -0.77
C ALA A 31 3.61 0.30 -0.54
N ILE A 32 2.80 0.74 0.44
CA ILE A 32 1.52 0.12 0.77
C ILE A 32 0.56 0.17 -0.42
N ILE A 33 0.49 1.31 -1.12
CA ILE A 33 -0.37 1.47 -2.30
C ILE A 33 0.01 0.57 -3.49
N LEU A 34 1.25 0.08 -3.57
CA LEU A 34 1.64 -0.89 -4.60
C LEU A 34 1.07 -2.29 -4.33
N GLY A 35 0.73 -2.59 -3.07
CA GLY A 35 0.17 -3.87 -2.66
C GLY A 35 -1.31 -4.04 -2.97
N LYS A 36 -1.90 -5.11 -2.45
CA LYS A 36 -3.31 -5.46 -2.64
C LYS A 36 -4.28 -4.67 -1.77
N ASP A 37 -3.85 -4.27 -0.57
CA ASP A 37 -4.72 -3.68 0.44
C ASP A 37 -3.96 -2.63 1.27
N ILE A 38 -4.61 -1.54 1.68
CA ILE A 38 -4.04 -0.52 2.57
C ILE A 38 -4.23 -0.80 4.07
N MET A 39 -4.98 -1.83 4.46
CA MET A 39 -5.34 -2.08 5.87
C MET A 39 -4.14 -2.30 6.80
N THR A 40 -2.94 -2.58 6.27
CA THR A 40 -1.70 -2.60 7.08
C THR A 40 -1.32 -1.25 7.66
N SER A 41 -1.80 -0.13 7.13
CA SER A 41 -1.59 1.21 7.71
C SER A 41 -2.62 1.61 8.75
N ALA A 42 -3.73 0.86 8.94
CA ALA A 42 -4.87 1.32 9.74
C ALA A 42 -4.53 1.68 11.20
N HIS A 43 -3.48 1.07 11.77
CA HIS A 43 -2.98 1.36 13.11
C HIS A 43 -2.21 2.68 13.23
N MET A 44 -1.75 3.26 12.11
CA MET A 44 -0.96 4.48 12.02
C MET A 44 -1.63 5.59 11.23
N ASP A 45 -2.53 5.24 10.31
CA ASP A 45 -3.23 6.14 9.40
C ASP A 45 -4.74 5.82 9.44
N PRO A 46 -5.47 6.37 10.44
CA PRO A 46 -6.89 6.08 10.61
C PRO A 46 -7.72 6.71 9.49
N ASN A 47 -8.80 6.03 9.10
CA ASN A 47 -9.71 6.47 8.04
C ASN A 47 -10.60 7.65 8.46
N SER A 48 -10.03 8.86 8.53
CA SER A 48 -10.74 10.09 8.90
C SER A 48 -11.65 10.65 7.80
N ILE A 49 -11.48 10.17 6.56
CA ILE A 49 -12.19 10.65 5.37
C ILE A 49 -13.34 9.74 4.93
N GLY A 50 -13.58 8.64 5.66
CA GLY A 50 -14.66 7.69 5.34
C GLY A 50 -14.46 6.95 4.01
N LEU A 51 -13.22 6.67 3.62
CA LEU A 51 -12.93 5.91 2.41
C LEU A 51 -13.40 4.46 2.57
N GLU A 52 -14.33 3.99 1.73
CA GLU A 52 -14.86 2.63 1.80
C GLU A 52 -14.00 1.59 1.07
N GLU A 53 -13.21 2.03 0.09
CA GLU A 53 -12.37 1.16 -0.74
C GLU A 53 -10.94 1.05 -0.17
N SER A 54 -10.47 -0.18 0.04
CA SER A 54 -9.13 -0.47 0.56
C SER A 54 -8.16 -1.03 -0.49
N HIS A 55 -8.63 -1.37 -1.70
CA HIS A 55 -7.81 -1.99 -2.74
C HIS A 55 -7.12 -0.93 -3.63
N PRO A 56 -5.77 -0.81 -3.60
CA PRO A 56 -5.06 0.22 -4.31
C PRO A 56 -4.60 -0.28 -5.70
N LEU A 57 -3.29 -0.39 -5.96
CA LEU A 57 -2.78 -0.73 -7.29
C LEU A 57 -2.68 -2.22 -7.56
N ASN A 58 -2.44 -3.04 -6.53
CA ASN A 58 -2.23 -4.49 -6.61
C ASN A 58 -1.21 -4.91 -7.68
N LEU A 59 -0.01 -4.33 -7.62
CA LEU A 59 1.09 -4.63 -8.55
C LEU A 59 1.98 -5.78 -8.06
N LEU A 60 1.77 -6.25 -6.82
CA LEU A 60 2.63 -7.21 -6.14
C LEU A 60 2.01 -8.60 -6.04
N LYS A 61 1.30 -9.05 -7.09
CA LYS A 61 0.68 -10.38 -7.15
C LYS A 61 -0.14 -10.71 -5.89
N ASP A 62 -1.09 -9.85 -5.54
CA ASP A 62 -1.97 -9.99 -4.38
C ASP A 62 -1.31 -9.91 -3.00
N HIS A 63 -0.02 -9.54 -2.91
CA HIS A 63 0.65 -9.30 -1.63
C HIS A 63 0.34 -7.91 -1.08
N THR A 64 0.31 -7.80 0.24
CA THR A 64 0.18 -6.54 0.97
C THR A 64 1.47 -6.20 1.70
N ILE A 65 1.82 -4.91 1.75
CA ILE A 65 3.04 -4.44 2.41
C ILE A 65 2.71 -3.92 3.82
N TRP A 66 3.45 -4.39 4.82
CA TRP A 66 3.42 -3.83 6.17
C TRP A 66 4.69 -3.01 6.42
N CYS A 67 4.59 -1.69 6.30
CA CYS A 67 5.70 -0.79 6.61
C CYS A 67 5.90 -0.63 8.12
N HIS A 68 7.14 -0.31 8.51
CA HIS A 68 7.54 -0.12 9.92
C HIS A 68 7.27 -1.34 10.80
N PHE A 69 7.20 -2.53 10.20
CA PHE A 69 7.05 -3.78 10.92
C PHE A 69 8.21 -3.95 11.91
N LYS A 70 7.86 -4.08 13.19
CA LYS A 70 8.79 -4.40 14.27
C LYS A 70 8.44 -5.79 14.80
N SER A 71 9.32 -6.75 14.58
CA SER A 71 9.17 -8.08 15.18
C SER A 71 9.42 -7.98 16.68
N THR A 72 8.44 -8.40 17.48
CA THR A 72 8.62 -8.59 18.93
C THR A 72 9.34 -9.92 19.13
N ARG A 73 10.67 -9.95 18.99
CA ARG A 73 11.44 -11.15 19.30
C ARG A 73 11.74 -11.19 20.80
N SER A 74 10.83 -11.73 21.61
CA SER A 74 11.15 -12.16 22.96
C SER A 74 11.98 -13.44 22.87
N LEU A 75 13.31 -13.30 23.04
CA LEU A 75 14.18 -14.44 23.28
C LEU A 75 13.81 -15.01 24.67
N VAL A 76 12.92 -15.98 24.71
CA VAL A 76 12.84 -16.89 25.86
C VAL A 76 14.08 -17.77 25.76
N ARG A 77 15.14 -17.40 26.49
CA ARG A 77 16.23 -18.32 26.79
C ARG A 77 15.67 -19.32 27.80
N LEU A 78 15.39 -20.55 27.33
CA LEU A 78 15.24 -21.73 28.18
C LEU A 78 16.61 -22.14 28.71
#